data_AF-A0A674E2P2-F1
#
_entry.id   AF-A0A674E2P2-F1
#
_cell.length_a   1.000
_cell.length_b   1.000
_cell.length_c   1.000
_cell.angle_alpha   90.00
_cell.angle_beta   90.00
_cell.angle_gamma   90.00
#
_symmetry.space_group_name_H-M   'P 1'
#
loop_
_entity.id
_entity.type
_entity.pdbx_description
1 polymer ?
#
loop_
_entity_poly.entity_id
_entity_poly.type
_entity_poly.pdbx_seq_one_letter_code
_entity_poly.pdbx_strand_id
1 'polypeptide(L)'
;MTNRYTVHFHGSYLLYAVSLFLACLMVLQSNRVREMQIELRELRQWTSLVCGDIKESSTDISRCGISDSHRHTQWNGIRGKREISRHGRRRQRRTAGRSAFLHLVPLSSHSYDEDDYTLVEWAQGLSRLGEGLQVFGEKVTVVTEGTYFIYSQVLYKDTTWTMGHVIKKRLHGIETILMKCIQSMPSNITVAQNTCYTAGVHYLEPGSTLELSIPRKYAGLVLKPHSTFLGMFTI
;
A
#
# COMPACT_ATOMS: atom_id res chain seq x y z
N MET A 1 36.54 -61.14 19.77
CA MET A 1 35.07 -61.04 19.67
C MET A 1 34.60 -59.76 20.38
N THR A 2 34.82 -58.58 19.81
CA THR A 2 34.37 -57.30 20.42
C THR A 2 34.40 -56.19 19.38
N ASN A 3 33.54 -56.25 18.34
CA ASN A 3 33.39 -55.08 17.45
C ASN A 3 32.05 -54.96 16.71
N ARG A 4 31.05 -55.81 16.97
CA ARG A 4 29.71 -55.66 16.35
C ARG A 4 28.76 -54.80 17.19
N TYR A 5 28.82 -54.87 18.52
CA TYR A 5 27.85 -54.19 19.38
C TYR A 5 28.03 -52.66 19.45
N THR A 6 29.26 -52.16 19.32
CA THR A 6 29.60 -50.73 19.35
C THR A 6 29.11 -49.97 18.11
N VAL A 7 29.16 -50.61 16.93
CA VAL A 7 28.71 -50.01 15.65
C VAL A 7 27.18 -49.89 15.61
N HIS A 8 26.45 -50.89 16.12
CA HIS A 8 24.99 -50.83 16.22
C HIS A 8 24.51 -49.76 17.21
N PHE A 9 25.25 -49.55 18.30
CA PHE A 9 24.92 -48.52 19.29
C PHE A 9 25.10 -47.11 18.70
N HIS A 10 26.24 -46.79 18.07
CA HIS A 10 26.39 -45.48 17.42
C HIS A 10 25.42 -45.24 16.26
N GLY A 11 25.10 -46.28 15.48
CA GLY A 11 24.11 -46.19 14.40
C GLY A 11 22.71 -45.83 14.91
N SER A 12 22.27 -46.41 16.04
CA SER A 12 20.96 -46.09 16.61
C SER A 12 20.90 -44.67 17.17
N TYR A 13 21.94 -44.20 17.87
CA TYR A 13 22.00 -42.80 18.34
C TYR A 13 21.98 -41.80 17.19
N LEU A 14 22.65 -42.08 16.08
CA LEU A 14 22.63 -41.21 14.90
C LEU A 14 21.23 -41.15 14.29
N LEU A 15 20.53 -42.28 14.20
CA LEU A 15 19.14 -42.36 13.71
C LEU A 15 18.17 -41.61 14.64
N TYR A 16 18.35 -41.72 15.96
CA TYR A 16 17.56 -40.95 16.93
C TYR A 16 17.84 -39.44 16.83
N ALA A 17 19.10 -39.03 16.67
CA ALA A 17 19.45 -37.61 16.51
C ALA A 17 18.88 -37.01 15.21
N VAL A 18 18.97 -37.74 14.10
CA VAL A 18 18.41 -37.32 12.80
C VAL A 18 16.89 -37.24 12.87
N SER A 19 16.22 -38.21 13.49
CA SER A 19 14.75 -38.18 13.62
C SER A 19 14.26 -37.04 14.52
N LEU A 20 14.96 -36.72 15.63
CA LEU A 20 14.67 -35.54 16.46
C LEU A 20 14.89 -34.22 15.70
N PHE A 21 15.96 -34.14 14.90
CA PHE A 21 16.23 -32.96 14.09
C PHE A 21 15.16 -32.74 13.02
N LEU A 22 14.77 -33.81 12.30
CA LEU A 22 13.68 -33.75 11.32
C LEU A 22 12.35 -33.38 11.96
N ALA A 23 12.03 -33.92 13.14
CA ALA A 23 10.84 -33.54 13.90
C ALA A 23 10.85 -32.05 14.29
N CYS A 24 12.00 -31.52 14.72
CA CYS A 24 12.16 -30.10 15.03
C CYS A 24 11.94 -29.21 13.80
N LEU A 25 12.53 -29.58 12.65
CA LEU A 25 12.32 -28.87 11.40
C LEU A 25 10.83 -28.90 10.98
N MET A 26 10.16 -30.04 11.10
CA MET A 26 8.74 -30.16 10.80
C MET A 26 7.88 -29.25 11.67
N VAL A 27 8.18 -29.13 12.97
CA VAL A 27 7.48 -28.21 13.88
C VAL A 27 7.72 -26.74 13.48
N LEU A 28 8.96 -26.36 13.17
CA LEU A 28 9.29 -25.01 12.74
C LEU A 28 8.59 -24.63 11.42
N GLN A 29 8.58 -25.54 10.45
CA GLN A 29 7.85 -25.33 9.18
C GLN A 29 6.33 -25.26 9.43
N SER A 30 5.79 -26.10 10.30
CA SER A 30 4.36 -26.08 10.65
C SER A 30 3.93 -24.77 11.32
N ASN A 31 4.78 -24.19 12.18
CA ASN A 31 4.52 -22.90 12.80
C ASN A 31 4.50 -21.77 11.78
N ARG A 32 5.44 -21.76 10.83
CA ARG A 32 5.45 -20.78 9.73
C ARG A 32 4.21 -20.91 8.84
N VAL A 33 3.79 -22.13 8.53
CA VAL A 33 2.56 -22.37 7.74
C VAL A 33 1.33 -21.92 8.53
N ARG A 34 1.27 -22.15 9.84
CA ARG A 34 0.17 -21.65 10.69
C ARG A 34 0.10 -20.13 10.69
N GLU A 35 1.24 -19.45 10.78
CA GLU A 35 1.32 -17.99 10.74
C GLU A 35 0.78 -17.45 9.41
N MET A 36 1.25 -17.99 8.28
CA MET A 36 0.71 -17.63 6.95
C MET A 36 -0.79 -17.95 6.81
N GLN A 37 -1.27 -19.05 7.38
CA GLN A 37 -2.70 -19.39 7.35
C GLN A 37 -3.56 -18.48 8.22
N ILE A 38 -3.00 -17.88 9.28
CA ILE A 38 -3.70 -16.85 10.06
C ILE A 38 -3.81 -15.57 9.24
N GLU A 39 -2.71 -15.09 8.65
CA GLU A 39 -2.71 -13.91 7.79
C GLU A 39 -3.67 -14.07 6.59
N LEU A 40 -3.67 -15.24 5.95
CA LEU A 40 -4.60 -15.55 4.86
C LEU A 40 -6.07 -15.52 5.30
N ARG A 41 -6.39 -15.94 6.54
CA ARG A 41 -7.76 -15.89 7.07
C ARG A 41 -8.20 -14.46 7.34
N GLU A 42 -7.31 -13.62 7.88
CA GLU A 42 -7.61 -12.20 8.09
C GLU A 42 -7.80 -11.48 6.75
N LEU A 43 -6.94 -11.74 5.77
CA LEU A 43 -7.10 -11.21 4.42
C LEU A 43 -8.41 -11.67 3.77
N ARG A 44 -8.77 -12.95 3.94
CA ARG A 44 -10.04 -13.49 3.42
C ARG A 44 -11.26 -12.80 4.06
N GLN A 45 -11.23 -12.57 5.37
CA GLN A 45 -12.28 -11.84 6.08
C GLN A 45 -12.40 -10.39 5.61
N TRP A 46 -11.28 -9.70 5.38
CA TRP A 46 -11.28 -8.36 4.79
C TRP A 46 -11.86 -8.37 3.38
N THR A 47 -11.48 -9.34 2.53
CA THR A 47 -12.07 -9.45 1.19
C THR A 47 -13.57 -9.72 1.23
N SER A 48 -14.08 -10.54 2.18
CA SER A 48 -15.53 -10.77 2.32
C SER A 48 -16.28 -9.54 2.83
N LEU A 49 -15.67 -8.75 3.72
CA LEU A 49 -16.25 -7.49 4.23
C LEU A 49 -16.30 -6.41 3.15
N VAL A 50 -15.29 -6.37 2.27
CA VAL A 50 -15.18 -5.37 1.20
C VAL A 50 -16.00 -5.78 -0.03
N CYS A 51 -16.12 -7.07 -0.34
CA CYS A 51 -16.79 -7.53 -1.57
C CYS A 51 -18.21 -8.09 -1.36
N GLY A 52 -18.63 -8.47 -0.15
CA GLY A 52 -19.89 -9.19 0.07
C GLY A 52 -19.90 -10.59 -0.58
N ASP A 53 -20.64 -11.54 -0.01
CA ASP A 53 -20.70 -12.93 -0.51
C ASP A 53 -21.24 -13.00 -1.94
N ILE A 54 -20.34 -13.20 -2.91
CA ILE A 54 -20.72 -13.65 -4.25
C ILE A 54 -20.98 -15.15 -4.16
N LYS A 55 -22.26 -15.52 -4.02
CA LYS A 55 -22.70 -16.89 -4.26
C LYS A 55 -22.46 -17.22 -5.74
N GLU A 56 -21.62 -18.21 -5.94
CA GLU A 56 -21.27 -18.82 -7.21
C GLU A 56 -22.54 -19.40 -7.87
N SER A 57 -23.09 -18.67 -8.84
CA SER A 57 -23.97 -19.22 -9.86
C SER A 57 -23.31 -18.97 -11.20
N SER A 58 -22.97 -20.08 -11.84
CA SER A 58 -22.27 -20.22 -13.09
C SER A 58 -23.02 -19.54 -14.23
N THR A 59 -22.52 -18.39 -14.71
CA THR A 59 -22.17 -18.06 -16.10
C THR A 59 -21.89 -16.55 -16.21
N ASP A 60 -20.94 -16.21 -17.08
CA ASP A 60 -20.49 -14.86 -17.45
C ASP A 60 -19.49 -14.13 -16.53
N ILE A 61 -18.21 -14.38 -16.85
CA ILE A 61 -17.08 -13.49 -16.60
C ILE A 61 -17.37 -12.14 -17.29
N SER A 62 -17.78 -11.12 -16.54
CA SER A 62 -17.82 -9.75 -17.06
C SER A 62 -17.76 -8.68 -15.96
N ARG A 63 -16.67 -7.90 -16.02
CA ARG A 63 -16.56 -6.48 -15.66
C ARG A 63 -17.02 -6.04 -14.25
N CYS A 64 -16.05 -5.79 -13.38
CA CYS A 64 -16.09 -4.60 -12.52
C CYS A 64 -15.88 -3.35 -13.39
N GLY A 65 -16.91 -2.98 -14.15
CA GLY A 65 -17.06 -1.67 -14.76
C GLY A 65 -18.16 -0.93 -14.03
N ILE A 66 -17.84 0.21 -13.43
CA ILE A 66 -18.83 1.15 -12.92
C ILE A 66 -19.62 1.63 -14.14
N SER A 67 -20.81 1.07 -14.35
CA SER A 67 -21.79 1.56 -15.30
C SER A 67 -22.72 2.50 -14.56
N ASP A 68 -22.56 3.79 -14.82
CA ASP A 68 -23.49 4.85 -14.44
C ASP A 68 -24.80 4.63 -15.22
N SER A 69 -25.90 4.34 -14.51
CA SER A 69 -27.23 4.31 -15.10
C SER A 69 -28.14 5.28 -14.36
N HIS A 70 -28.44 6.37 -15.06
CA HIS A 70 -29.51 7.30 -14.74
C HIS A 70 -30.79 6.57 -14.29
N ARG A 71 -31.17 6.74 -13.03
CA ARG A 71 -32.55 6.55 -12.58
C ARG A 71 -33.03 7.80 -11.85
N HIS A 72 -33.87 8.56 -12.55
CA HIS A 72 -34.80 9.50 -11.92
C HIS A 72 -35.79 8.68 -11.08
N THR A 73 -35.66 8.74 -9.76
CA THR A 73 -36.73 8.36 -8.83
C THR A 73 -37.23 9.61 -8.13
N GLN A 74 -38.42 10.03 -8.55
CA GLN A 74 -39.20 11.10 -7.95
C GLN A 74 -39.54 10.75 -6.50
N TRP A 75 -38.90 11.44 -5.56
CA TRP A 75 -39.17 11.32 -4.12
C TRP A 75 -40.39 12.19 -3.75
N ASN A 76 -41.55 11.56 -3.58
CA ASN A 76 -42.71 12.16 -2.92
C ASN A 76 -42.72 11.72 -1.45
N GLY A 77 -42.16 12.54 -0.56
CA GLY A 77 -42.12 12.28 0.88
C GLY A 77 -42.30 13.58 1.68
N ILE A 78 -43.38 13.65 2.45
CA ILE A 78 -43.88 14.81 3.18
C ILE A 78 -42.82 15.38 4.13
N ARG A 79 -42.52 16.67 3.98
CA ARG A 79 -41.52 17.44 4.76
C ARG A 79 -42.03 17.67 6.19
N GLY A 80 -41.67 16.78 7.12
CA GLY A 80 -41.84 17.02 8.56
C GLY A 80 -40.97 18.19 9.02
N LYS A 81 -41.59 19.36 9.21
CA LYS A 81 -40.95 20.60 9.65
C LYS A 81 -40.56 20.47 11.13
N ARG A 82 -39.30 20.14 11.44
CA ARG A 82 -38.76 20.33 12.80
C ARG A 82 -38.51 21.81 13.02
N GLU A 83 -39.35 22.44 13.85
CA GLU A 83 -39.10 23.77 14.37
C GLU A 83 -37.94 23.71 15.36
N ILE A 84 -36.79 24.27 14.96
CA ILE A 84 -35.63 24.45 15.84
C ILE A 84 -35.75 25.87 16.40
N SER A 85 -36.10 25.94 17.68
CA SER A 85 -36.11 27.16 18.49
C SER A 85 -34.77 27.89 18.35
N ARG A 86 -34.83 29.13 17.85
CA ARG A 86 -33.69 30.05 17.76
C ARG A 86 -33.29 30.47 19.18
N HIS A 87 -32.45 29.68 19.82
CA HIS A 87 -31.63 30.15 20.94
C HIS A 87 -30.21 30.37 20.43
N GLY A 88 -29.83 31.65 20.38
CA GLY A 88 -28.56 32.12 19.86
C GLY A 88 -27.38 31.57 20.64
N ARG A 89 -26.82 30.45 20.18
CA ARG A 89 -25.40 30.18 20.35
C ARG A 89 -24.71 30.74 19.14
N ARG A 90 -24.13 31.94 19.32
CA ARG A 90 -23.07 32.49 18.49
C ARG A 90 -22.02 31.38 18.37
N ARG A 91 -22.13 30.56 17.31
CA ARG A 91 -21.15 29.55 16.96
C ARG A 91 -19.90 30.35 16.66
N GLN A 92 -19.05 30.45 17.67
CA GLN A 92 -17.67 30.84 17.54
C GLN A 92 -17.17 30.01 16.38
N ARG A 93 -16.99 30.69 15.23
CA ARG A 93 -16.38 30.15 14.04
C ARG A 93 -14.95 29.90 14.48
N ARG A 94 -14.73 28.79 15.21
CA ARG A 94 -13.42 28.20 15.37
C ARG A 94 -12.92 28.13 13.95
N THR A 95 -11.92 28.93 13.65
CA THR A 95 -11.07 28.77 12.50
C THR A 95 -10.67 27.29 12.52
N ALA A 96 -11.43 26.46 11.80
CA ALA A 96 -11.03 25.11 11.53
C ALA A 96 -9.66 25.27 10.89
N GLY A 97 -8.61 24.81 11.58
CA GLY A 97 -7.25 24.85 11.07
C GLY A 97 -7.30 24.32 9.66
N ARG A 98 -6.90 25.14 8.68
CA ARG A 98 -6.93 24.74 7.28
C ARG A 98 -6.00 23.53 7.16
N SER A 99 -6.54 22.39 6.74
CA SER A 99 -5.73 21.18 6.54
C SER A 99 -4.63 21.47 5.51
N ALA A 100 -3.40 21.12 5.85
CA ALA A 100 -2.30 21.21 4.91
C ALA A 100 -2.53 20.18 3.79
N PHE A 101 -2.39 20.59 2.53
CA PHE A 101 -2.56 19.73 1.36
C PHE A 101 -1.38 19.91 0.42
N LEU A 102 -0.85 18.79 -0.09
CA LEU A 102 0.23 18.74 -1.05
C LEU A 102 -0.10 17.72 -2.14
N HIS A 103 0.03 18.13 -3.40
CA HIS A 103 -0.03 17.27 -4.56
C HIS A 103 1.21 17.48 -5.43
N LEU A 104 1.92 16.39 -5.67
CA LEU A 104 3.18 16.31 -6.40
C LEU A 104 2.97 15.66 -7.74
N VAL A 105 3.66 16.21 -8.73
CA VAL A 105 3.66 15.73 -10.10
C VAL A 105 5.08 15.32 -10.50
N PRO A 106 5.24 14.31 -11.35
CA PRO A 106 6.56 13.81 -11.75
C PRO A 106 7.31 14.85 -12.56
N LEU A 107 8.58 15.07 -12.24
CA LEU A 107 9.50 15.89 -13.01
C LEU A 107 10.42 14.99 -13.85
N SER A 108 11.07 14.04 -13.21
CA SER A 108 12.01 13.10 -13.84
C SER A 108 12.02 11.76 -13.09
N SER A 109 12.80 10.80 -13.56
CA SER A 109 13.06 9.55 -12.84
C SER A 109 14.52 9.13 -12.98
N HIS A 110 15.09 8.62 -11.89
CA HIS A 110 16.47 8.16 -11.82
C HIS A 110 16.55 6.68 -11.38
N SER A 111 17.33 5.87 -12.10
CA SER A 111 17.56 4.46 -11.79
C SER A 111 18.88 4.30 -11.05
N TYR A 112 18.87 3.52 -9.96
CA TYR A 112 20.04 3.14 -9.20
C TYR A 112 20.31 1.66 -9.44
N ASP A 113 21.26 1.37 -10.32
CA ASP A 113 21.44 0.04 -10.90
C ASP A 113 21.99 -0.99 -9.91
N GLU A 114 22.83 -0.56 -8.98
CA GLU A 114 23.42 -1.41 -7.92
C GLU A 114 22.37 -1.91 -6.93
N ASP A 115 21.35 -1.10 -6.67
CA ASP A 115 20.34 -1.36 -5.64
C ASP A 115 18.99 -1.82 -6.21
N ASP A 116 18.89 -1.98 -7.54
CA ASP A 116 17.70 -2.41 -8.29
C ASP A 116 16.44 -1.58 -7.98
N TYR A 117 16.57 -0.24 -7.93
CA TYR A 117 15.41 0.64 -7.76
C TYR A 117 15.42 1.88 -8.67
N THR A 118 14.24 2.40 -8.93
CA THR A 118 14.00 3.67 -9.64
C THR A 118 13.26 4.63 -8.71
N LEU A 119 13.71 5.87 -8.63
CA LEU A 119 13.03 6.97 -7.94
C LEU A 119 12.39 7.93 -8.92
N VAL A 120 11.38 8.64 -8.43
CA VAL A 120 10.71 9.72 -9.17
C VAL A 120 11.06 11.04 -8.48
N GLU A 121 11.62 11.98 -9.24
CA GLU A 121 11.79 13.36 -8.78
C GLU A 121 10.46 14.10 -8.90
N TRP A 122 10.11 14.87 -7.88
CA TRP A 122 8.81 15.52 -7.78
C TRP A 122 8.90 17.03 -7.95
N ALA A 123 7.99 17.57 -8.75
CA ALA A 123 7.66 18.98 -8.75
C ALA A 123 6.42 19.24 -7.90
N GLN A 124 6.37 20.41 -7.27
CA GLN A 124 5.16 20.86 -6.57
C GLN A 124 4.08 21.18 -7.60
N GLY A 125 2.99 20.41 -7.59
CA GLY A 125 1.81 20.67 -8.40
C GLY A 125 0.89 21.66 -7.67
N LEU A 126 -0.12 21.14 -6.98
CA LEU A 126 -1.05 21.93 -6.18
C LEU A 126 -0.68 21.83 -4.70
N SER A 127 -0.41 22.97 -4.08
CA SER A 127 -0.14 23.03 -2.64
C SER A 127 -1.04 24.04 -1.94
N ARG A 128 -1.49 23.66 -0.76
CA ARG A 128 -1.96 24.55 0.30
C ARG A 128 -1.15 24.21 1.54
N LEU A 129 0.15 24.41 1.42
CA LEU A 129 1.10 24.17 2.49
C LEU A 129 0.91 25.25 3.57
N GLY A 130 0.62 24.83 4.80
CA GLY A 130 1.22 25.50 5.95
C GLY A 130 2.68 25.11 6.08
N GLU A 131 3.38 25.52 7.13
CA GLU A 131 4.80 25.18 7.38
C GLU A 131 5.07 23.67 7.59
N GLY A 132 4.08 22.78 7.43
CA GLY A 132 4.12 21.39 7.89
C GLY A 132 4.74 20.36 6.95
N LEU A 133 4.95 20.66 5.67
CA LEU A 133 5.56 19.74 4.70
C LEU A 133 6.59 20.49 3.85
N GLN A 134 7.68 19.82 3.48
CA GLN A 134 8.70 20.35 2.58
C GLN A 134 9.05 19.31 1.53
N VAL A 135 9.27 19.75 0.29
CA VAL A 135 9.53 18.85 -0.85
C VAL A 135 10.91 19.17 -1.39
N PHE A 136 11.75 18.15 -1.51
CA PHE A 136 13.10 18.29 -2.06
C PHE A 136 13.43 17.04 -2.88
N GLY A 137 13.58 17.22 -4.20
CA GLY A 137 13.87 16.14 -5.14
C GLY A 137 12.83 15.02 -5.09
N GLU A 138 13.25 13.84 -4.69
CA GLU A 138 12.46 12.61 -4.59
C GLU A 138 11.73 12.48 -3.24
N LYS A 139 12.05 13.35 -2.27
CA LYS A 139 11.67 13.20 -0.86
C LYS A 139 10.70 14.28 -0.40
N VAL A 140 9.80 13.89 0.50
CA VAL A 140 8.90 14.79 1.22
C VAL A 140 9.23 14.74 2.71
N THR A 141 9.65 15.86 3.28
CA THR A 141 9.98 15.98 4.71
C THR A 141 8.80 16.53 5.49
N VAL A 142 8.46 15.85 6.59
CA VAL A 142 7.41 16.26 7.52
C VAL A 142 8.01 17.22 8.54
N VAL A 143 7.44 18.42 8.62
CA VAL A 143 7.87 19.46 9.57
C VAL A 143 6.94 19.51 10.77
N THR A 144 5.62 19.35 10.54
CA THR A 144 4.62 19.31 11.60
C THR A 144 4.12 17.89 11.75
N GLU A 145 4.14 17.38 12.99
CA GLU A 145 3.59 16.07 13.26
C GLU A 145 2.08 16.01 13.00
N GLY A 146 1.58 14.82 12.68
CA GLY A 146 0.14 14.63 12.56
C GLY A 146 -0.26 13.37 11.82
N THR A 147 -1.56 13.22 11.66
CA THR A 147 -2.18 12.15 10.88
C THR A 147 -2.36 12.63 9.44
N TYR A 148 -1.69 11.96 8.52
CA TYR A 148 -1.72 12.28 7.09
C TYR A 148 -2.45 11.19 6.32
N PHE A 149 -3.39 11.59 5.47
CA PHE A 149 -3.83 10.75 4.36
C PHE A 149 -2.82 10.88 3.24
N ILE A 150 -2.20 9.77 2.83
CA ILE A 150 -1.21 9.70 1.76
C ILE A 150 -1.83 8.91 0.61
N TYR A 151 -1.66 9.38 -0.62
CA TYR A 151 -2.11 8.70 -1.82
C TYR A 151 -1.08 8.81 -2.94
N SER A 152 -1.02 7.79 -3.79
CA SER A 152 -0.09 7.77 -4.90
C SER A 152 -0.63 6.96 -6.07
N GLN A 153 -0.22 7.36 -7.27
CA GLN A 153 -0.45 6.62 -8.50
C GLN A 153 0.82 6.63 -9.34
N VAL A 154 1.11 5.50 -9.99
CA VAL A 154 2.14 5.43 -11.03
C VAL A 154 1.55 4.67 -12.22
N LEU A 155 1.70 5.24 -13.42
CA LEU A 155 1.40 4.54 -14.67
C LEU A 155 2.66 3.85 -15.19
N TYR A 156 2.66 2.52 -15.16
CA TYR A 156 3.73 1.70 -15.71
C TYR A 156 3.50 1.46 -17.19
N LYS A 157 4.58 1.57 -17.97
CA LYS A 157 4.69 1.11 -19.36
C LYS A 157 5.90 0.18 -19.44
N ASP A 158 5.73 -1.04 -18.96
CA ASP A 158 6.81 -1.99 -18.71
C ASP A 158 6.30 -3.43 -18.89
N THR A 159 7.11 -4.30 -19.49
CA THR A 159 6.78 -5.72 -19.73
C THR A 159 7.21 -6.65 -18.61
N THR A 160 7.89 -6.14 -17.59
CA THR A 160 8.26 -6.89 -16.38
C THR A 160 6.99 -7.43 -15.73
N TRP A 161 6.94 -8.74 -15.50
CA TRP A 161 5.74 -9.48 -15.07
C TRP A 161 4.96 -8.80 -13.93
N THR A 162 5.65 -8.11 -13.02
CA THR A 162 5.04 -7.34 -11.94
C THR A 162 5.80 -6.04 -11.74
N MET A 163 5.02 -4.95 -11.76
CA MET A 163 5.46 -3.61 -11.43
C MET A 163 4.74 -3.11 -10.18
N GLY A 164 5.29 -2.08 -9.56
CA GLY A 164 4.79 -1.61 -8.28
C GLY A 164 5.69 -0.56 -7.68
N HIS A 165 5.19 0.10 -6.65
CA HIS A 165 5.97 1.05 -5.88
C HIS A 165 5.73 0.85 -4.40
N VAL A 166 6.67 1.34 -3.61
CA VAL A 166 6.67 1.30 -2.16
C VAL A 166 6.80 2.73 -1.67
N ILE A 167 5.93 3.14 -0.76
CA ILE A 167 6.09 4.39 -0.03
C ILE A 167 6.79 4.07 1.28
N LYS A 168 7.99 4.61 1.43
CA LYS A 168 8.88 4.42 2.57
C LYS A 168 8.88 5.67 3.43
N LYS A 169 8.95 5.48 4.74
CA LYS A 169 9.23 6.51 5.74
C LYS A 169 10.63 6.25 6.30
N ARG A 170 11.44 7.30 6.42
CA ARG A 170 12.70 7.25 7.14
C ARG A 170 12.71 8.28 8.27
N LEU A 171 13.10 7.86 9.47
CA LEU A 171 13.23 8.72 10.65
C LEU A 171 14.43 8.24 11.47
N HIS A 172 15.37 9.14 11.79
CA HIS A 172 16.60 8.81 12.51
C HIS A 172 17.38 7.62 11.92
N GLY A 173 17.41 7.51 10.59
CA GLY A 173 18.07 6.41 9.87
C GLY A 173 17.29 5.09 9.81
N ILE A 174 16.16 4.97 10.52
CA ILE A 174 15.30 3.78 10.48
C ILE A 174 14.31 3.94 9.32
N GLU A 175 14.30 2.97 8.41
CA GLU A 175 13.38 2.89 7.29
C GLU A 175 12.20 1.94 7.60
N THR A 176 10.98 2.41 7.34
CA THR A 176 9.75 1.62 7.45
C THR A 176 8.91 1.77 6.19
N ILE A 177 8.16 0.72 5.85
CA ILE A 177 7.26 0.73 4.69
C ILE A 177 5.87 1.12 5.17
N LEU A 178 5.31 2.18 4.58
CA LEU A 178 3.95 2.63 4.88
C LEU A 178 2.91 1.87 4.07
N MET A 179 3.13 1.79 2.75
CA MET A 179 2.21 1.18 1.81
C MET A 179 2.93 0.69 0.57
N LYS A 180 2.30 -0.27 -0.12
CA LYS A 180 2.79 -0.85 -1.38
C LYS A 180 1.66 -0.84 -2.39
N CYS A 181 2.04 -0.75 -3.65
CA CYS A 181 1.17 -1.04 -4.78
C CYS A 181 1.86 -2.07 -5.66
N ILE A 182 1.14 -3.11 -6.09
CA ILE A 182 1.65 -4.20 -6.92
C ILE A 182 0.65 -4.45 -8.04
N GLN A 183 1.13 -4.57 -9.27
CA GLN A 183 0.32 -4.76 -10.46
C GLN A 183 1.01 -5.72 -11.43
N SER A 184 0.27 -6.73 -11.87
CA SER A 184 0.73 -7.62 -12.95
C SER A 184 0.76 -6.87 -14.29
N MET A 185 1.76 -7.13 -15.11
CA MET A 185 1.90 -6.51 -16.43
C MET A 185 1.79 -7.56 -17.55
N PRO A 186 1.12 -7.21 -18.66
CA PRO A 186 1.22 -7.96 -19.91
C PRO A 186 2.66 -8.06 -20.42
N SER A 187 3.01 -9.16 -21.09
CA SER A 187 4.32 -9.34 -21.71
C SER A 187 4.50 -8.56 -23.02
N ASN A 188 3.42 -8.12 -23.65
CA ASN A 188 3.46 -7.36 -24.90
C ASN A 188 3.48 -5.84 -24.62
N ILE A 189 4.57 -5.17 -24.99
CA ILE A 189 4.79 -3.74 -24.73
C ILE A 189 3.70 -2.81 -25.30
N THR A 190 2.99 -3.20 -26.35
CA THR A 190 1.92 -2.36 -26.94
C THR A 190 0.70 -2.25 -26.04
N VAL A 191 0.50 -3.24 -25.17
CA VAL A 191 -0.62 -3.32 -24.23
C VAL A 191 -0.17 -3.32 -22.77
N ALA A 192 1.14 -3.33 -22.50
CA ALA A 192 1.72 -3.34 -21.16
C ALA A 192 1.64 -1.97 -20.49
N GLN A 193 0.43 -1.48 -20.26
CA GLN A 193 0.14 -0.20 -19.64
C GLN A 193 -0.87 -0.37 -18.51
N ASN A 194 -0.43 -0.25 -17.26
CA ASN A 194 -1.32 -0.32 -16.10
C ASN A 194 -0.98 0.78 -15.10
N THR A 195 -2.02 1.39 -14.54
CA THR A 195 -1.90 2.25 -13.36
C THR A 195 -1.90 1.41 -12.09
N CYS A 196 -1.06 1.77 -11.14
CA CYS A 196 -1.11 1.23 -9.79
C CYS A 196 -1.36 2.38 -8.81
N TYR A 197 -2.49 2.35 -8.11
CA TYR A 197 -2.88 3.34 -7.12
C TYR A 197 -2.90 2.72 -5.72
N THR A 198 -2.39 3.43 -4.72
CA THR A 198 -2.50 3.04 -3.31
C THR A 198 -2.64 4.28 -2.42
N ALA A 199 -3.35 4.14 -1.30
CA ALA A 199 -3.57 5.21 -0.35
C ALA A 199 -3.84 4.66 1.06
N GLY A 200 -3.64 5.50 2.08
CA GLY A 200 -3.74 5.11 3.47
C GLY A 200 -3.51 6.26 4.43
N VAL A 201 -3.84 6.03 5.69
CA VAL A 201 -3.71 7.02 6.77
C VAL A 201 -2.56 6.61 7.67
N HIS A 202 -1.60 7.51 7.86
CA HIS A 202 -0.41 7.26 8.68
C HIS A 202 -0.12 8.44 9.61
N TYR A 203 0.30 8.14 10.83
CA TYR A 203 0.89 9.14 11.71
C TYR A 203 2.34 9.38 11.31
N LEU A 204 2.74 10.65 11.21
CA LEU A 204 4.08 11.05 10.83
C LEU A 204 4.66 12.04 11.85
N GLU A 205 5.84 11.71 12.36
CA GLU A 205 6.63 12.53 13.28
C GLU A 205 7.41 13.61 12.52
N PRO A 206 7.78 14.73 13.19
CA PRO A 206 8.63 15.75 12.59
C PRO A 206 9.99 15.17 12.22
N GLY A 207 10.56 15.63 11.11
CA GLY A 207 11.81 15.11 10.54
C GLY A 207 11.65 13.79 9.78
N SER A 208 10.46 13.19 9.73
CA SER A 208 10.21 12.02 8.88
C SER A 208 10.35 12.39 7.41
N THR A 209 11.11 11.61 6.65
CA THR A 209 11.19 11.76 5.19
C THR A 209 10.44 10.63 4.51
N LEU A 210 9.53 10.98 3.60
CA LEU A 210 8.80 10.05 2.75
C LEU A 210 9.43 9.97 1.37
N GLU A 211 9.49 8.77 0.80
CA GLU A 211 10.02 8.51 -0.54
C GLU A 211 9.16 7.45 -1.23
N LEU A 212 8.88 7.66 -2.52
CA LEU A 212 8.27 6.64 -3.38
C LEU A 212 9.38 5.96 -4.19
N SER A 213 9.55 4.66 -3.97
CA SER A 213 10.57 3.84 -4.61
C SER A 213 9.93 2.72 -5.43
N ILE A 214 10.37 2.56 -6.66
CA ILE A 214 9.97 1.45 -7.55
C ILE A 214 11.10 0.41 -7.47
N PRO A 215 10.86 -0.80 -6.92
CA PRO A 215 11.90 -1.81 -6.71
C PRO A 215 12.21 -2.57 -8.02
N ARG A 216 12.61 -1.81 -9.04
CA ARG A 216 13.10 -2.24 -10.35
C ARG A 216 14.05 -1.17 -10.87
N LYS A 217 15.23 -1.57 -11.36
CA LYS A 217 16.05 -0.70 -12.22
C LYS A 217 15.38 -0.45 -13.57
N TYR A 218 15.65 0.71 -14.15
CA TYR A 218 15.13 1.15 -15.44
C TYR A 218 13.62 0.98 -15.61
N ALA A 219 12.86 1.23 -14.54
CA ALA A 219 11.41 1.04 -14.54
C ALA A 219 10.74 1.88 -15.64
N GLY A 220 9.99 1.22 -16.51
CA GLY A 220 9.19 1.89 -17.54
C GLY A 220 7.97 2.56 -16.92
N LEU A 221 7.98 3.89 -16.83
CA LEU A 221 6.88 4.67 -16.27
C LEU A 221 6.55 5.93 -17.09
N VAL A 222 5.31 6.39 -16.99
CA VAL A 222 4.83 7.58 -17.71
C VAL A 222 4.86 8.79 -16.79
N LEU A 223 5.74 9.74 -17.09
CA LEU A 223 5.92 11.01 -16.36
C LEU A 223 4.88 12.06 -16.80
N LYS A 224 3.58 11.78 -16.62
CA LYS A 224 2.51 12.76 -16.84
C LYS A 224 1.76 13.06 -15.53
N PRO A 225 1.46 14.35 -15.22
CA PRO A 225 0.81 14.75 -13.97
C PRO A 225 -0.49 14.03 -13.62
N HIS A 226 -1.29 13.68 -14.63
CA HIS A 226 -2.59 13.03 -14.42
C HIS A 226 -2.48 11.50 -14.28
N SER A 227 -1.33 10.90 -14.61
CA SER A 227 -1.14 9.44 -14.61
C SER A 227 -0.24 8.96 -13.48
N THR A 228 0.76 9.77 -13.13
CA THR A 228 1.71 9.50 -12.06
C THR A 228 1.72 10.72 -11.14
N PHE A 229 1.51 10.52 -9.84
CA PHE A 229 1.45 11.59 -8.84
C PHE A 229 1.59 11.00 -7.42
N LEU A 230 1.98 11.86 -6.49
CA LEU A 230 2.02 11.58 -5.06
C LEU A 230 1.34 12.73 -4.33
N GLY A 231 0.55 12.47 -3.31
CA GLY A 231 -0.04 13.54 -2.54
C GLY A 231 -0.37 13.15 -1.12
N MET A 232 -0.58 14.18 -0.31
CA MET A 232 -0.88 14.02 1.10
C MET A 232 -1.64 15.21 1.66
N PHE A 233 -2.46 14.96 2.67
CA PHE A 233 -3.10 16.02 3.45
C PHE A 233 -3.30 15.62 4.91
N THR A 234 -3.28 16.60 5.80
CA THR A 234 -3.55 16.40 7.23
C THR A 234 -5.04 16.19 7.47
N ILE A 235 -5.38 15.21 8.31
CA ILE A 235 -6.74 14.91 8.76
C ILE A 235 -7.05 15.63 10.08
#